data_AF-A0A7X7B304-F1
#
_entry.id   AF-A0A7X7B304-F1
#
_cell.length_a   1.000
_cell.length_b   1.000
_cell.length_c   1.000
_cell.angle_alpha   90.00
_cell.angle_beta   90.00
_cell.angle_gamma   90.00
#
_symmetry.space_group_name_H-M   'P 1'
#
loop_
_entity.id
_entity.type
_entity.pdbx_description
1 polymer ?
#
loop_
_entity_poly.entity_id
_entity_poly.type
_entity_poly.pdbx_seq_one_letter_code
_entity_poly.pdbx_strand_id
1 'polypeptide(L)'
;MNKEKVRKNGKNKLALISWILSLLYLIYLISYFAGGVGNSSGSEQAGAAIATALVFPHMLAVGVGLIFNILGYFLNNRAFILVGAILYTVSILLFMMYFMFVIIQMILSYVAFAKMKKTPIPVNA
;
A
#
# COMPACT_ATOMS: atom_id res chain seq x y z
N MET A 1 -8.21 9.76 42.93
CA MET A 1 -8.84 10.21 41.67
C MET A 1 -7.84 10.01 40.54
N ASN A 2 -7.87 8.82 39.91
CA ASN A 2 -6.88 8.40 38.93
C ASN A 2 -7.18 9.10 37.61
N LYS A 3 -6.31 10.03 37.18
CA LYS A 3 -6.45 10.67 35.87
C LYS A 3 -6.11 9.61 34.82
N GLU A 4 -7.13 8.98 34.24
CA GLU A 4 -6.98 8.31 32.95
C GLU A 4 -6.49 9.38 31.97
N LYS A 5 -5.17 9.42 31.74
CA LYS A 5 -4.61 10.05 30.56
C LYS A 5 -5.15 9.24 29.39
N VAL A 6 -6.30 9.65 28.86
CA VAL A 6 -6.72 9.32 27.49
C VAL A 6 -5.61 9.87 26.59
N ARG A 7 -4.60 9.03 26.36
CA ARG A 7 -3.46 9.34 25.52
C ARG A 7 -4.05 9.48 24.13
N LYS A 8 -4.30 10.73 23.72
CA LYS A 8 -4.72 11.11 22.38
C LYS A 8 -3.84 10.32 21.41
N ASN A 9 -4.40 9.28 20.79
CA ASN A 9 -3.69 8.45 19.84
C ASN A 9 -3.34 9.36 18.66
N GLY A 10 -2.15 9.97 18.70
CA GLY A 10 -1.65 10.77 17.61
C GLY A 10 -1.71 9.90 16.36
N LYS A 11 -2.48 10.34 15.36
CA LYS A 11 -2.66 9.61 14.10
C LYS A 11 -1.28 9.20 13.57
N ASN A 12 -1.17 7.96 13.11
CA ASN A 12 0.12 7.35 12.81
C ASN A 12 0.73 8.01 11.56
N LYS A 13 1.60 9.02 11.77
CA LYS A 13 2.20 9.83 10.69
C LYS A 13 2.90 8.98 9.62
N LEU A 14 3.42 7.82 10.01
CA LEU A 14 4.07 6.86 9.12
C LEU A 14 3.10 6.20 8.15
N ALA A 15 1.93 5.77 8.64
CA ALA A 15 0.88 5.24 7.79
C ALA A 15 0.36 6.33 6.83
N LEU A 16 0.27 7.58 7.31
CA LEU A 16 -0.11 8.72 6.45
C LEU A 16 0.87 8.91 5.28
N ILE A 17 2.17 8.95 5.56
CA ILE A 17 3.19 9.08 4.52
C ILE A 17 3.16 7.87 3.57
N SER A 18 2.98 6.67 4.12
CA SER A 18 2.95 5.44 3.32
C SER A 18 1.81 5.41 2.30
N TRP A 19 0.58 5.77 2.69
CA TRP A 19 -0.53 5.71 1.74
C TRP A 19 -0.46 6.85 0.72
N ILE A 20 0.06 8.03 1.09
CA ILE A 20 0.27 9.13 0.14
C ILE A 20 1.29 8.72 -0.93
N LEU A 21 2.43 8.14 -0.54
CA LEU A 21 3.42 7.64 -1.48
C LEU A 21 2.83 6.56 -2.39
N SER A 22 2.05 5.63 -1.82
CA SER A 22 1.44 4.56 -2.59
C SER A 22 0.34 5.06 -3.53
N LEU A 23 -0.38 6.13 -3.18
CA LEU A 23 -1.35 6.76 -4.05
C LEU A 23 -0.66 7.45 -5.24
N LEU A 24 0.38 8.24 -4.98
CA LEU A 24 1.16 8.90 -6.03
C LEU A 24 1.78 7.88 -6.98
N TYR A 25 2.34 6.80 -6.43
CA TYR A 25 2.92 5.72 -7.22
C TYR A 25 1.87 4.99 -8.08
N LEU A 26 0.69 4.71 -7.54
CA LEU A 26 -0.40 4.07 -8.30
C LEU A 26 -0.88 4.97 -9.45
N ILE A 27 -1.02 6.27 -9.22
CA ILE A 27 -1.37 7.24 -10.27
C ILE A 27 -0.31 7.23 -11.39
N TYR A 28 0.97 7.22 -11.02
CA TYR A 28 2.07 7.13 -11.98
C TYR A 28 2.00 5.84 -12.82
N LEU A 29 1.83 4.67 -12.17
CA LEU A 29 1.72 3.39 -12.88
C LEU A 29 0.56 3.37 -13.88
N ILE A 30 -0.64 3.78 -13.43
CA ILE A 30 -1.82 3.80 -14.29
C ILE A 30 -1.60 4.76 -15.47
N SER A 31 -1.09 5.97 -15.21
CA SER A 31 -0.85 6.97 -16.27
C SER A 31 0.16 6.49 -17.30
N TYR A 32 1.24 5.84 -16.85
CA TYR A 32 2.31 5.34 -17.72
C TYR A 32 1.83 4.18 -18.60
N PHE A 33 1.23 3.14 -18.02
CA PHE A 33 0.80 1.96 -18.78
C PHE A 33 -0.46 2.22 -19.61
N ALA A 34 -1.45 2.95 -19.08
CA ALA A 34 -2.64 3.32 -19.86
C ALA A 34 -2.29 4.30 -20.98
N GLY A 35 -1.41 5.27 -20.72
CA GLY A 35 -0.91 6.19 -21.75
C GLY A 35 -0.08 5.47 -22.82
N GLY A 36 0.71 4.46 -22.45
CA GLY A 36 1.48 3.66 -23.40
C GLY A 36 0.60 2.89 -24.39
N VAL A 37 -0.51 2.31 -23.92
CA VAL A 37 -1.48 1.63 -24.80
C VAL A 37 -2.31 2.62 -25.62
N GLY A 38 -2.71 3.75 -25.02
CA GLY A 38 -3.56 4.75 -25.68
C GLY A 38 -2.87 5.57 -26.76
N ASN A 39 -1.54 5.73 -26.68
CA ASN A 39 -0.75 6.55 -27.61
C ASN A 39 0.03 5.74 -28.65
N SER A 40 -0.07 4.42 -28.66
CA SER A 40 0.64 3.53 -29.61
C SER A 40 -0.31 3.01 -30.69
N SER A 41 0.25 2.64 -31.86
CA SER A 41 -0.53 2.12 -32.99
C SER A 41 0.12 0.90 -33.63
N GLY A 42 -0.69 0.04 -34.27
CA GLY A 42 -0.20 -1.16 -34.96
C GLY A 42 0.49 -2.15 -34.02
N SER A 43 1.69 -2.61 -34.39
CA SER A 43 2.47 -3.60 -33.61
C SER A 43 2.98 -3.06 -32.27
N GLU A 44 3.19 -1.74 -32.15
CA GLU A 44 3.62 -1.12 -30.90
C GLU A 44 2.55 -1.21 -29.82
N GLN A 45 1.27 -1.11 -30.23
CA GLN A 45 0.13 -1.26 -29.33
C GLN A 45 0.03 -2.68 -28.76
N ALA A 46 0.31 -3.69 -29.58
CA ALA A 46 0.37 -5.08 -29.12
C ALA A 46 1.47 -5.28 -28.07
N GLY A 47 2.67 -4.69 -28.29
CA GLY A 47 3.76 -4.70 -27.31
C GLY A 47 3.40 -4.00 -26.01
N ALA A 48 2.79 -2.80 -26.08
CA ALA A 48 2.35 -2.04 -24.92
C ALA A 48 1.25 -2.77 -24.12
N ALA A 49 0.32 -3.44 -24.80
CA ALA A 49 -0.73 -4.23 -24.16
C ALA A 49 -0.17 -5.44 -23.41
N ILE A 50 0.80 -6.15 -24.00
CA ILE A 50 1.48 -7.28 -23.34
C ILE A 50 2.25 -6.80 -22.11
N ALA A 51 3.00 -5.70 -22.22
CA ALA A 51 3.72 -5.12 -21.09
C ALA A 51 2.76 -4.72 -19.95
N THR A 52 1.62 -4.10 -20.30
CA THR A 52 0.58 -3.74 -19.33
C THR A 52 -0.02 -4.96 -18.65
N ALA A 53 -0.32 -6.02 -19.40
CA ALA A 53 -0.86 -7.26 -18.85
C ALA A 53 0.10 -7.94 -17.86
N LEU A 54 1.42 -7.89 -18.13
CA LEU A 54 2.44 -8.43 -17.24
C LEU A 54 2.57 -7.65 -15.93
N VAL A 55 2.41 -6.32 -15.96
CA VAL A 55 2.51 -5.45 -14.77
C VAL A 55 1.18 -5.31 -14.03
N PHE A 56 0.06 -5.66 -14.67
CA PHE A 56 -1.28 -5.63 -14.07
C PHE A 56 -1.42 -6.32 -12.70
N PRO A 57 -0.93 -7.56 -12.48
CA PRO A 57 -1.01 -8.19 -11.17
C PRO A 57 -0.25 -7.40 -10.08
N HIS A 58 0.87 -6.77 -10.43
CA HIS A 58 1.59 -5.85 -9.52
C HIS A 58 0.75 -4.61 -9.19
N MET A 59 0.16 -3.96 -10.21
CA MET A 59 -0.72 -2.79 -10.03
C MET A 59 -1.91 -3.09 -9.11
N LEU A 60 -2.56 -4.25 -9.30
CA LEU A 60 -3.66 -4.67 -8.44
C LEU A 60 -3.21 -4.87 -6.99
N ALA A 61 -2.09 -5.54 -6.75
CA ALA A 61 -1.58 -5.75 -5.39
C ALA A 61 -1.24 -4.41 -4.69
N VAL A 62 -0.64 -3.45 -5.41
CA VAL A 62 -0.38 -2.10 -4.89
C VAL A 62 -1.69 -1.37 -4.60
N GLY A 63 -2.68 -1.43 -5.49
CA GLY A 63 -3.98 -0.78 -5.32
C GLY A 63 -4.78 -1.33 -4.13
N VAL A 64 -4.87 -2.66 -4.01
CA VAL A 64 -5.54 -3.29 -2.87
C VAL A 64 -4.77 -3.00 -1.57
N GLY A 65 -3.43 -3.06 -1.62
CA GLY A 65 -2.57 -2.69 -0.48
C GLY A 65 -2.80 -1.26 -0.01
N LEU A 66 -2.95 -0.31 -0.95
CA LEU A 66 -3.28 1.08 -0.66
C LEU A 66 -4.64 1.22 0.04
N ILE A 67 -5.67 0.53 -0.44
CA ILE A 67 -7.00 0.56 0.19
C ILE A 67 -6.91 0.09 1.65
N PHE A 68 -6.25 -1.04 1.91
CA PHE A 68 -6.06 -1.54 3.28
C PHE A 68 -5.22 -0.59 4.15
N ASN A 69 -4.23 0.07 3.57
CA ASN A 69 -3.41 1.05 4.29
C ASN A 69 -4.24 2.28 4.69
N ILE A 70 -5.05 2.81 3.77
CA ILE A 70 -5.99 3.91 4.02
C ILE A 70 -7.00 3.51 5.10
N LEU A 71 -7.65 2.36 4.96
CA LEU A 71 -8.61 1.85 5.95
C LEU A 71 -7.95 1.64 7.31
N GLY A 72 -6.75 1.05 7.37
CA GLY A 72 -6.00 0.87 8.60
C GLY A 72 -5.58 2.18 9.25
N TYR A 73 -5.28 3.21 8.46
CA TYR A 73 -4.98 4.56 8.96
C TYR A 73 -6.22 5.24 9.57
N PHE A 74 -7.35 5.24 8.87
CA PHE A 74 -8.58 5.90 9.34
C PHE A 74 -9.24 5.17 10.51
N LEU A 75 -9.26 3.84 10.47
CA LEU A 75 -9.83 3.00 11.54
C LEU A 75 -8.85 2.75 12.68
N ASN A 76 -7.59 3.21 12.55
CA ASN A 76 -6.50 2.97 13.50
C ASN A 76 -6.34 1.47 13.85
N ASN A 77 -6.60 0.60 12.86
CA ASN A 77 -6.62 -0.84 13.02
C ASN A 77 -5.30 -1.44 12.51
N ARG A 78 -4.55 -2.04 13.43
CA ARG A 78 -3.25 -2.67 13.15
C ARG A 78 -3.34 -3.79 12.11
N ALA A 79 -4.43 -4.55 12.08
CA ALA A 79 -4.56 -5.70 11.18
C ALA A 79 -4.62 -5.23 9.72
N PHE A 80 -5.37 -4.17 9.43
CA PHE A 80 -5.46 -3.63 8.07
C PHE A 80 -4.13 -3.03 7.60
N ILE A 81 -3.36 -2.37 8.47
CA ILE A 81 -2.01 -1.91 8.10
C ILE A 81 -1.09 -3.09 7.77
N LEU A 82 -1.17 -4.19 8.53
CA LEU A 82 -0.38 -5.39 8.24
C LEU A 82 -0.76 -6.04 6.91
N VAL A 83 -2.06 -6.14 6.61
CA VAL A 83 -2.54 -6.67 5.32
C VAL A 83 -2.02 -5.80 4.17
N GLY A 84 -2.10 -4.47 4.29
CA GLY A 84 -1.53 -3.55 3.31
C GLY A 84 -0.02 -3.73 3.12
N ALA A 85 0.73 -3.89 4.21
CA ALA A 85 2.18 -4.12 4.16
C ALA A 85 2.53 -5.45 3.46
N ILE A 86 1.80 -6.53 3.74
CA ILE A 86 1.98 -7.82 3.09
C ILE A 86 1.66 -7.73 1.60
N LEU A 87 0.58 -7.03 1.22
CA LEU A 87 0.23 -6.84 -0.19
C LEU A 87 1.29 -6.04 -0.96
N TYR A 88 1.95 -5.07 -0.33
CA TYR A 88 3.12 -4.41 -0.93
C TYR A 88 4.31 -5.37 -1.10
N THR A 89 4.54 -6.27 -0.15
CA THR A 89 5.55 -7.34 -0.32
C THR A 89 5.21 -8.26 -1.48
N VAL A 90 3.94 -8.69 -1.59
CA VAL A 90 3.46 -9.53 -2.69
C VAL A 90 3.59 -8.80 -4.03
N SER A 91 3.31 -7.50 -4.09
CA SER A 91 3.46 -6.76 -5.35
C SER A 91 4.91 -6.73 -5.81
N ILE A 92 5.88 -6.58 -4.90
CA ILE A 92 7.31 -6.67 -5.24
C ILE A 92 7.65 -8.04 -5.84
N LEU A 93 7.11 -9.12 -5.28
CA LEU A 93 7.35 -10.47 -5.81
C LEU A 93 6.71 -10.68 -7.19
N LEU A 94 5.53 -10.12 -7.44
CA LEU A 94 4.85 -10.21 -8.73
C LEU A 94 5.60 -9.47 -9.84
N PHE A 95 6.34 -8.41 -9.51
CA PHE A 95 7.15 -7.68 -10.49
C PHE A 95 8.34 -6.97 -9.85
N MET A 96 9.46 -7.70 -9.73
CA MET A 96 10.65 -7.27 -9.00
C MET A 96 11.28 -5.97 -9.54
N MET A 97 11.14 -5.70 -10.84
CA MET A 97 11.75 -4.54 -11.48
C MET A 97 11.24 -3.20 -10.90
N TYR A 98 10.02 -3.15 -10.37
CA TYR A 98 9.43 -1.94 -9.78
C TYR A 98 9.58 -1.86 -8.25
N PHE A 99 10.43 -2.69 -7.64
CA PHE A 99 10.56 -2.75 -6.17
C PHE A 99 10.98 -1.42 -5.53
N MET A 100 11.79 -0.60 -6.21
CA MET A 100 12.41 0.61 -5.67
C MET A 100 11.38 1.62 -5.12
N PHE A 101 10.19 1.68 -5.72
CA PHE A 101 9.13 2.59 -5.28
C PHE A 101 8.28 1.97 -4.15
N VAL A 102 7.98 0.68 -4.25
CA VAL A 102 7.13 -0.03 -3.30
C VAL A 102 7.84 -0.37 -1.98
N ILE A 103 9.17 -0.50 -2.00
CA ILE A 103 9.93 -0.88 -0.80
C ILE A 103 9.83 0.16 0.33
N ILE A 104 9.79 1.45 -0.02
CA ILE A 104 9.72 2.54 0.97
C ILE A 104 8.37 2.49 1.71
N GLN A 105 7.25 2.45 0.97
CA GLN A 105 5.91 2.33 1.54
C GLN A 105 5.70 1.01 2.29
N MET A 106 6.30 -0.09 1.82
CA MET A 106 6.30 -1.37 2.52
C MET A 106 6.95 -1.24 3.91
N ILE A 107 8.18 -0.71 3.98
CA ILE A 107 8.89 -0.51 5.25
C ILE A 107 8.09 0.42 6.17
N LEU A 108 7.60 1.55 5.64
CA LEU A 108 6.79 2.49 6.41
C LEU A 108 5.53 1.85 6.99
N SER A 109 4.88 0.95 6.23
CA SER A 109 3.69 0.22 6.68
C SER A 109 4.03 -0.79 7.78
N TYR A 110 5.12 -1.55 7.65
CA TYR A 110 5.58 -2.46 8.72
C TYR A 110 5.98 -1.71 9.99
N VAL A 111 6.68 -0.57 9.86
CA VAL A 111 7.05 0.27 11.01
C VAL A 111 5.81 0.92 11.63
N ALA A 112 4.84 1.35 10.81
CA ALA A 112 3.57 1.86 11.30
C ALA A 112 2.82 0.80 12.11
N PHE A 113 2.76 -0.44 11.62
CA PHE A 113 2.20 -1.59 12.35
C PHE A 113 2.93 -1.84 13.67
N ALA A 114 4.26 -1.88 13.68
CA ALA A 114 5.06 -2.12 14.89
C ALA A 114 4.85 -1.05 15.97
N LYS A 115 4.58 0.21 15.56
CA LYS A 115 4.31 1.32 16.48
C LYS A 115 2.87 1.40 16.96
N MET A 116 1.94 0.64 16.37
CA MET A 116 0.57 0.54 16.86
C MET A 116 0.55 -0.40 18.08
N LYS A 117 -0.13 0.02 19.15
CA LYS A 117 -0.25 -0.80 20.36
C LYS A 117 -1.05 -2.07 20.05
N LYS A 118 -0.59 -3.22 20.56
CA LYS A 118 -1.43 -4.42 20.57
C LYS A 118 -2.63 -4.15 21.48
N THR A 119 -3.85 -4.21 20.95
CA THR A 119 -5.05 -4.33 21.78
C THR A 119 -4.88 -5.59 22.63
N PRO A 120 -4.89 -5.49 23.97
CA PRO A 120 -4.90 -6.67 24.83
C PRO A 120 -6.15 -7.49 24.49
N ILE A 121 -5.99 -8.78 24.24
CA ILE A 121 -7.12 -9.71 24.18
C ILE A 121 -7.64 -9.80 25.61
N PRO A 122 -8.93 -9.52 25.90
CA PRO A 122 -9.46 -9.76 27.24
C PRO A 122 -9.26 -11.24 27.57
N VAL A 123 -8.61 -11.54 28.69
CA VAL A 123 -8.19 -12.89 29.14
C VAL A 123 -9.40 -13.72 29.62
N ASN A 124 -10.61 -13.30 29.31
CA ASN A 124 -11.85 -13.88 29.80
C ASN A 124 -12.85 -13.91 28.64
N ALA A 125 -12.67 -14.92 27.80
CA ALA A 125 -13.66 -15.48 26.88
C ALA A 125 -13.92 -16.93 27.30
#